data_AF-A0A846WZ34-F1
#
_entry.id   AF-A0A846WZ34-F1
#
_cell.length_a   1.000
_cell.length_b   1.000
_cell.length_c   1.000
_cell.angle_alpha   90.00
_cell.angle_beta   90.00
_cell.angle_gamma   90.00
#
_symmetry.space_group_name_H-M   'P 1'
#
loop_
_entity.id
_entity.type
_entity.pdbx_description
1 polymer ?
#
loop_
_entity_poly.entity_id
_entity_poly.type
_entity_poly.pdbx_seq_one_letter_code
_entity_poly.pdbx_strand_id
1 'polypeptide(L)'
;MTDNHPDRPLPVVRRELRIERAIIALTAHGYVGDSYAAGQAFADLAAEEPSLLEVFPTLLWALQRLPRGVGEPTELRDRLTTLYAIPDEGADDA
;
A
#
# COMPACT_ATOMS: atom_id res chain seq x y z
N MET A 1 -29.16 16.27 -11.41
CA MET A 1 -27.72 16.52 -11.19
C MET A 1 -27.08 15.15 -11.22
N THR A 2 -26.63 14.72 -12.39
CA THR A 2 -26.13 13.37 -12.65
C THR A 2 -24.66 13.34 -12.26
N ASP A 3 -24.32 12.59 -11.22
CA ASP A 3 -22.94 12.33 -10.84
C ASP A 3 -22.24 11.60 -11.99
N ASN A 4 -21.45 12.36 -12.75
CA ASN A 4 -20.70 11.91 -13.93
C ASN A 4 -19.33 11.32 -13.55
N HIS A 5 -19.27 10.56 -12.45
CA HIS A 5 -18.10 9.72 -12.18
C HIS A 5 -18.47 8.29 -12.56
N PRO A 6 -17.87 7.70 -13.62
CA PRO A 6 -18.04 6.28 -13.84
C PRO A 6 -17.47 5.56 -12.61
N ASP A 7 -18.33 4.84 -11.90
CA ASP A 7 -17.91 4.00 -10.78
C ASP A 7 -16.79 3.08 -11.27
N ARG A 8 -15.63 3.20 -10.61
CA ARG A 8 -14.46 2.37 -10.95
C ARG A 8 -14.78 0.93 -10.55
N PRO A 9 -14.44 -0.07 -11.37
CA PRO A 9 -14.71 -1.46 -11.02
C PRO A 9 -14.06 -1.82 -9.68
N LEU A 10 -14.83 -2.41 -8.75
CA LEU A 10 -14.37 -2.77 -7.42
C LEU A 10 -13.09 -3.64 -7.42
N PRO A 11 -12.90 -4.62 -8.33
CA PRO A 11 -11.64 -5.38 -8.42
C PRO A 11 -10.42 -4.52 -8.72
N VAL A 12 -10.59 -3.46 -9.53
CA VAL A 12 -9.50 -2.53 -9.88
C VAL A 12 -9.10 -1.73 -8.65
N VAL A 13 -10.08 -1.18 -7.92
CA VAL A 13 -9.81 -0.42 -6.69
C VAL A 13 -9.15 -1.29 -5.63
N ARG A 14 -9.60 -2.54 -5.45
CA ARG A 14 -8.98 -3.47 -4.49
C ARG A 14 -7.53 -3.78 -4.84
N ARG A 15 -7.24 -4.03 -6.13
CA ARG A 15 -5.86 -4.22 -6.59
C ARG A 15 -5.00 -2.99 -6.30
N GLU A 16 -5.50 -1.79 -6.55
CA GLU A 16 -4.76 -0.56 -6.22
C GLU A 16 -4.46 -0.43 -4.74
N LEU A 17 -5.41 -0.77 -3.87
CA LEU A 17 -5.21 -0.75 -2.42
C LEU A 17 -4.16 -1.77 -1.98
N ARG A 18 -4.12 -2.97 -2.59
CA ARG A 18 -3.09 -3.98 -2.31
C ARG A 18 -1.70 -3.53 -2.76
N ILE A 19 -1.60 -2.93 -3.95
CA ILE A 19 -0.36 -2.31 -4.45
C ILE A 19 0.09 -1.21 -3.49
N GLU A 20 -0.83 -0.33 -3.08
CA GLU A 20 -0.52 0.76 -2.15
C GLU A 20 0.01 0.21 -0.81
N ARG A 21 -0.69 -0.77 -0.25
CA ARG A 21 -0.31 -1.46 1.00
C ARG A 21 1.07 -2.06 0.90
N ALA A 22 1.36 -2.79 -0.17
CA ALA A 22 2.65 -3.46 -0.37
C ALA A 22 3.80 -2.45 -0.50
N ILE A 23 3.61 -1.34 -1.23
CA ILE A 23 4.63 -0.28 -1.37
C ILE A 23 4.93 0.38 -0.03
N ILE A 24 3.89 0.72 0.74
CA ILE A 24 4.07 1.39 2.04
C ILE A 24 4.71 0.43 3.04
N ALA A 25 4.29 -0.85 3.05
CA ALA A 25 4.87 -1.88 3.91
C ALA A 25 6.34 -2.10 3.58
N LEU A 26 6.68 -2.25 2.30
CA LEU A 26 8.06 -2.40 1.83
C LEU A 26 8.93 -1.22 2.29
N THR A 27 8.42 0.01 2.14
CA THR A 27 9.13 1.24 2.51
C THR A 27 9.33 1.33 4.03
N ALA A 28 8.28 1.07 4.81
CA ALA A 28 8.33 1.15 6.27
C ALA A 28 9.25 0.07 6.87
N HIS A 29 9.13 -1.18 6.42
CA HIS A 29 9.96 -2.29 6.88
C HIS A 29 11.42 -2.14 6.43
N GLY A 30 11.64 -1.70 5.19
CA GLY A 30 12.98 -1.39 4.69
C GLY A 30 13.67 -0.29 5.51
N TYR A 31 12.94 0.76 5.88
CA TYR A 31 13.47 1.86 6.69
C TYR A 31 13.90 1.43 8.10
N VAL A 32 13.12 0.57 8.77
CA VAL A 32 13.46 0.08 10.12
C VAL A 32 14.45 -1.11 10.10
N GLY A 33 14.88 -1.56 8.92
CA GLY A 33 15.82 -2.67 8.77
C GLY A 33 15.21 -4.07 8.95
N ASP A 34 13.88 -4.19 8.93
CA ASP A 34 13.20 -5.48 8.99
C ASP A 34 13.18 -6.14 7.60
N SER A 35 14.26 -6.86 7.30
CA SER A 35 14.47 -7.48 5.98
C SER A 35 13.48 -8.60 5.68
N TYR A 36 12.96 -9.28 6.70
CA TYR A 36 12.00 -10.36 6.52
C TYR A 36 10.63 -9.81 6.10
N ALA A 37 10.12 -8.83 6.85
CA ALA A 37 8.84 -8.19 6.51
C ALA A 37 8.93 -7.38 5.22
N ALA A 38 10.07 -6.74 4.93
CA ALA A 38 10.32 -6.10 3.65
C ALA A 38 10.28 -7.12 2.49
N GLY A 39 10.86 -8.30 2.68
CA GLY A 39 10.80 -9.39 1.70
C GLY A 39 9.37 -9.88 1.43
N GLN A 40 8.54 -9.99 2.47
CA GLN A 40 7.12 -10.32 2.31
C GLN A 40 6.36 -9.25 1.53
N ALA A 41 6.52 -7.98 1.91
CA ALA A 41 5.87 -6.87 1.21
C ALA A 41 6.32 -6.77 -0.27
N PHE A 42 7.58 -7.11 -0.57
CA PHE A 42 8.05 -7.22 -1.94
C PHE A 42 7.35 -8.36 -2.71
N ALA A 43 7.20 -9.53 -2.09
CA ALA A 43 6.49 -10.66 -2.70
C ALA A 43 5.02 -10.33 -2.99
N ASP A 44 4.34 -9.66 -2.05
CA ASP A 44 2.97 -9.17 -2.22
C ASP A 44 2.88 -8.16 -3.38
N LEU A 45 3.84 -7.24 -3.48
CA LEU A 45 3.90 -6.27 -4.58
C LEU A 45 4.13 -6.99 -5.92
N ALA A 46 5.03 -7.96 -5.96
CA ALA A 46 5.35 -8.71 -7.17
C ALA A 46 4.16 -9.54 -7.67
N ALA A 47 3.35 -10.10 -6.77
CA ALA A 47 2.16 -10.87 -7.10
C ALA A 47 1.08 -10.06 -7.84
N GLU A 48 1.02 -8.73 -7.62
CA GLU A 48 0.08 -7.85 -8.32
C GLU A 48 0.56 -7.40 -9.71
N GLU A 49 1.82 -7.71 -10.07
CA GLU A 49 2.48 -7.32 -11.31
C GLU A 49 2.25 -5.82 -11.69
N PRO A 50 2.58 -4.87 -10.80
CA PRO A 50 2.30 -3.46 -11.04
C PRO A 50 3.24 -2.88 -12.10
N SER A 51 2.69 -1.97 -12.90
CA SER A 51 3.50 -1.10 -13.76
C SER A 51 4.24 -0.05 -12.93
N LEU A 52 5.32 0.52 -13.49
CA LEU A 52 6.05 1.61 -12.84
C LEU A 52 5.17 2.83 -12.53
N LEU A 53 4.15 3.09 -13.34
CA LEU A 53 3.22 4.21 -13.13
C LEU A 53 2.31 3.98 -11.92
N GLU A 54 2.03 2.72 -11.56
CA GLU A 54 1.27 2.36 -10.37
C GLU A 54 2.13 2.41 -9.11
N VAL A 55 3.44 2.14 -9.25
CA VAL A 55 4.39 2.13 -8.12
C VAL A 55 4.87 3.53 -7.75
N PHE A 56 5.30 4.30 -8.75
CA PHE A 56 6.09 5.50 -8.53
C PHE A 56 5.42 6.58 -7.66
N PRO A 57 4.12 6.92 -7.86
CA PRO A 57 3.47 7.95 -7.05
C PRO A 57 3.43 7.60 -5.57
N THR A 58 3.05 6.36 -5.24
CA THR A 58 2.97 5.87 -3.85
C THR A 58 4.35 5.76 -3.22
N LEU A 59 5.34 5.26 -3.97
CA LEU A 59 6.71 5.17 -3.50
C LEU A 59 7.27 6.56 -3.17
N LEU A 60 7.08 7.53 -4.07
CA LEU A 60 7.52 8.91 -3.84
C LEU A 60 6.84 9.51 -2.60
N TRP A 61 5.53 9.32 -2.45
CA TRP A 61 4.76 9.75 -1.28
C TRP A 61 5.29 9.13 0.02
N ALA A 62 5.61 7.84 0.00
CA ALA A 62 6.09 7.10 1.17
C ALA A 62 7.51 7.55 1.58
N LEU A 63 8.41 7.69 0.60
CA LEU A 63 9.77 8.16 0.83
C LEU A 63 9.81 9.58 1.41
N GLN A 64 8.92 10.47 0.96
CA GLN A 64 8.84 11.85 1.49
C GLN A 64 8.41 11.93 2.96
N ARG A 65 7.80 10.86 3.49
CA ARG A 65 7.29 10.76 4.87
C ARG A 65 8.20 9.99 5.80
N LEU A 66 9.32 9.49 5.29
CA LEU A 66 10.32 8.87 6.14
C LEU A 66 10.94 9.92 7.09
N PRO A 67 11.14 9.59 8.37
CA PRO A 67 11.87 10.45 9.29
C PRO A 67 13.30 10.68 8.78
N ARG A 68 13.79 11.91 8.89
CA ARG A 68 15.16 12.29 8.47
C ARG A 68 16.28 11.82 9.42
N GLY A 69 15.96 10.99 10.42
CA GLY A 69 16.86 10.58 11.49
C GLY A 69 16.48 9.23 12.07
N VAL A 70 16.75 9.00 13.35
CA VAL A 70 16.35 7.78 14.07
C VAL A 70 14.97 8.04 14.70
N GLY A 71 13.91 7.80 13.94
CA GLY A 71 12.53 8.01 14.38
C GLY A 71 11.62 6.92 13.85
N GLU A 72 10.43 6.78 14.43
CA GLU A 72 9.44 5.86 13.86
C GLU A 72 8.75 6.49 12.65
N PRO A 73 8.50 5.75 11.55
CA PRO A 73 7.78 6.25 10.39
C PRO A 73 6.26 6.27 10.65
N THR A 74 5.80 7.04 11.64
CA THR A 74 4.41 7.01 12.15
C THR A 74 3.38 7.21 11.05
N GLU A 75 3.57 8.17 10.14
CA GLU A 75 2.63 8.39 9.03
C GLU A 75 2.46 7.15 8.12
N LEU A 76 3.54 6.40 7.88
CA LEU A 76 3.48 5.17 7.09
C LEU A 76 2.75 4.07 7.87
N ARG A 77 2.98 3.96 9.19
CA ARG A 77 2.30 2.97 10.06
C ARG A 77 0.80 3.25 10.18
N ASP A 78 0.42 4.52 10.31
CA ASP A 78 -0.98 4.94 10.37
C ASP A 78 -1.69 4.64 9.06
N ARG A 79 -1.04 4.92 7.93
CA ARG A 79 -1.57 4.60 6.60
C ARG A 79 -1.71 3.08 6.41
N LEU A 80 -0.73 2.29 6.82
CA LEU A 80 -0.83 0.82 6.78
C LEU A 80 -1.98 0.31 7.63
N THR A 81 -2.12 0.81 8.86
CA THR A 81 -3.22 0.42 9.75
C THR A 81 -4.57 0.68 9.09
N THR A 82 -4.72 1.82 8.41
CA THR A 82 -5.92 2.15 7.65
C THR A 82 -6.15 1.19 6.48
N LEU A 83 -5.09 0.85 5.72
CA LEU A 83 -5.19 -0.05 4.57
C LEU A 83 -5.49 -1.49 4.98
N TYR A 84 -4.93 -1.98 6.09
CA TYR A 84 -5.23 -3.32 6.62
C TYR A 84 -6.65 -3.44 7.19
N ALA A 85 -7.31 -2.32 7.53
CA ALA A 85 -8.71 -2.33 7.93
C ALA A 85 -9.66 -2.57 6.74
N ILE A 86 -9.16 -2.49 5.50
CA ILE A 86 -9.94 -2.75 4.28
C ILE A 86 -9.75 -4.23 3.89
N PRO A 87 -10.81 -5.05 3.91
CA PRO A 87 -10.70 -6.46 3.54
C PRO A 87 -10.45 -6.64 2.03
N ASP A 88 -9.57 -7.59 1.70
CA ASP A 88 -9.20 -7.90 0.32
C ASP A 88 -10.34 -8.64 -0.43
N GLU A 89 -11.15 -9.42 0.28
CA GLU A 89 -12.29 -10.20 -0.22
C GLU A 89 -13.47 -10.20 0.78
N GLY A 90 -14.67 -10.54 0.30
CA GLY A 90 -15.90 -10.55 1.10
C GLY A 90 -15.84 -11.50 2.29
N ALA A 91 -15.50 -10.97 3.47
CA ALA A 91 -15.57 -11.66 4.75
C ALA A 91 -17.01 -11.95 5.23
N ASP A 92 -18.00 -11.88 4.34
CA ASP A 92 -19.45 -12.00 4.65
C ASP A 92 -20.15 -13.17 3.93
N ASP A 93 -19.42 -14.02 3.20
CA ASP A 93 -19.98 -15.23 2.57
C ASP A 93 -19.37 -16.53 3.15
N ALA A 94 -19.37 -16.67 4.48
CA ALA A 94 -19.04 -17.91 5.19
C ALA A 94 -20.01 -18.19 6.35
#